data_AF-A0A419S204-F1
#
_entry.id   AF-A0A419S204-F1
#
_cell.length_a   1.000
_cell.length_b   1.000
_cell.length_c   1.000
_cell.angle_alpha   90.00
_cell.angle_beta   90.00
_cell.angle_gamma   90.00
#
_symmetry.space_group_name_H-M   'P 1'
#
loop_
_entity.id
_entity.type
_entity.pdbx_description
1 polymer ?
#
loop_
_entity_poly.entity_id
_entity_poly.type
_entity_poly.pdbx_seq_one_letter_code
_entity_poly.pdbx_strand_id
1 'polypeptide(L)'
;MGIVVGPRNFRGVGFKNDLGGYEIRSAFYKYSSAPKSSSTFCRNSNTVKVFEGFMDFLSYVTVEDKFPVLHDIMVLNGTGQFEKSKPFLERYKTVELYLDNDPTGNKITHNALKSSPKFVDCSKLYRPYNDLNEWLIMKGFSRKSKQALKL
;
A
#
# COMPACT_ATOMS: atom_id res chain seq x y z
N MET A 1 14.82 4.85 -13.67
CA MET A 1 15.19 6.24 -14.05
C MET A 1 15.30 7.05 -12.76
N GLY A 2 16.48 7.53 -12.39
CA GLY A 2 16.71 8.28 -11.15
C GLY A 2 16.62 9.79 -11.37
N ILE A 3 16.05 10.54 -10.43
CA ILE A 3 15.98 12.00 -10.48
C ILE A 3 17.15 12.56 -9.65
N VAL A 4 17.95 13.47 -10.23
CA VAL A 4 19.01 14.21 -9.53
C VAL A 4 18.52 15.62 -9.27
N VAL A 5 18.53 16.08 -8.01
CA VAL A 5 18.25 17.47 -7.64
C VAL A 5 19.37 17.94 -6.70
N GLY A 6 20.24 18.82 -7.20
CA GLY A 6 21.39 19.39 -6.47
C GLY A 6 22.63 18.49 -6.39
N PRO A 7 23.72 18.93 -5.71
CA PRO A 7 25.00 18.21 -5.63
C PRO A 7 24.94 16.91 -4.80
N ARG A 8 23.75 16.49 -4.36
CA ARG A 8 23.51 15.26 -3.60
C ARG A 8 22.70 14.29 -4.46
N ASN A 9 23.25 13.11 -4.67
CA ASN A 9 22.57 12.02 -5.36
C ASN A 9 21.52 11.39 -4.44
N PHE A 10 20.25 11.72 -4.66
CA PHE A 10 19.13 11.13 -3.94
C PHE A 10 18.65 9.87 -4.68
N ARG A 11 18.56 8.74 -3.97
CA ARG A 11 18.08 7.46 -4.51
C ARG A 11 16.85 7.02 -3.74
N GLY A 12 15.82 6.58 -4.47
CA GLY A 12 14.60 6.05 -3.89
C GLY A 12 13.87 5.13 -4.86
N VAL A 13 12.93 4.37 -4.33
CA VAL A 13 11.98 3.57 -5.10
C VAL A 13 10.74 4.43 -5.33
N GLY A 14 10.35 4.55 -6.60
CA GLY A 14 9.12 5.25 -7.01
C GLY A 14 8.01 4.26 -7.34
N PHE A 15 6.82 4.52 -6.85
CA PHE A 15 5.61 3.78 -7.13
C PHE A 15 4.62 4.69 -7.85
N LYS A 16 4.35 4.38 -9.12
CA LYS A 16 3.51 5.22 -9.99
C LYS A 16 2.05 5.18 -9.53
N ASN A 17 1.38 6.32 -9.56
CA ASN A 17 -0.05 6.45 -9.31
C ASN A 17 -0.86 6.58 -10.61
N ASP A 18 -2.18 6.47 -10.50
CA ASP A 18 -3.09 6.42 -11.65
C ASP A 18 -3.11 7.71 -12.48
N LEU A 19 -2.66 8.84 -11.91
CA LEU A 19 -2.58 10.13 -12.58
C LEU A 19 -1.15 10.48 -13.07
N GLY A 20 -0.22 9.52 -13.00
CA GLY A 20 1.14 9.68 -13.52
C GLY A 20 2.15 10.29 -12.55
N GLY A 21 1.73 10.65 -11.33
CA GLY A 21 2.63 11.01 -10.23
C GLY A 21 3.26 9.77 -9.58
N TYR A 22 4.07 9.99 -8.55
CA TYR A 22 4.81 8.91 -7.87
C TYR A 22 4.83 9.09 -6.35
N GLU A 23 4.59 8.01 -5.62
CA GLU A 23 5.05 7.90 -4.24
C GLU A 23 6.50 7.41 -4.21
N ILE A 24 7.35 8.11 -3.49
CA ILE A 24 8.79 7.85 -3.45
C ILE A 24 9.20 7.54 -2.01
N ARG A 25 9.91 6.42 -1.84
CA ARG A 25 10.53 6.03 -0.58
C ARG A 25 12.03 5.89 -0.75
N SER A 26 12.77 6.47 0.18
CA SER A 26 14.18 6.18 0.41
C SER A 26 14.40 5.82 1.87
N ALA A 27 15.65 5.49 2.25
CA ALA A 27 16.02 5.29 3.64
C ALA A 27 15.84 6.55 4.51
N PHE A 28 15.77 7.74 3.91
CA PHE A 28 15.81 9.01 4.64
C PHE A 28 14.57 9.89 4.43
N TYR A 29 13.78 9.63 3.38
CA TYR A 29 12.66 10.51 3.04
C TYR A 29 11.48 9.76 2.43
N LYS A 30 10.31 10.33 2.69
CA LYS A 30 9.01 9.97 2.14
C LYS A 30 8.56 11.17 1.31
N TYR A 31 8.42 11.00 -0.01
CA TYR A 31 8.03 12.08 -0.91
C TYR A 31 6.90 11.64 -1.84
N SER A 32 6.04 12.58 -2.23
CA SER A 32 4.98 12.35 -3.22
C SER A 32 5.14 13.39 -4.33
N SER A 33 5.22 12.90 -5.56
CA SER A 33 5.27 13.72 -6.77
C SER A 33 3.85 13.98 -7.25
N ALA A 34 3.56 15.24 -7.59
CA ALA A 34 2.28 15.63 -8.15
C ALA A 34 2.07 15.02 -9.55
N PRO A 35 0.82 14.70 -9.92
CA PRO A 35 -0.39 14.76 -9.10
C PRO A 35 -0.45 13.60 -8.08
N LYS A 36 -0.97 13.87 -6.89
CA LYS A 36 -1.18 12.82 -5.87
C LYS A 36 -2.47 12.05 -6.18
N SER A 37 -2.34 10.74 -6.37
CA SER A 37 -3.46 9.83 -6.60
C SER A 37 -3.22 8.47 -5.95
N SER A 38 -4.27 7.65 -5.86
CA SER A 38 -4.14 6.22 -5.61
C SER A 38 -3.52 5.50 -6.81
N SER A 39 -3.05 4.28 -6.58
CA SER A 39 -2.60 3.35 -7.62
C SER A 39 -3.53 2.15 -7.65
N THR A 40 -3.99 1.74 -8.82
CA THR A 40 -4.89 0.59 -8.99
C THR A 40 -4.31 -0.50 -9.89
N PHE A 41 -4.56 -1.76 -9.54
CA PHE A 41 -4.20 -2.93 -10.33
C PHE A 41 -5.42 -3.84 -10.44
N CYS A 42 -6.06 -3.84 -11.62
CA CYS A 42 -7.29 -4.58 -11.85
C CYS A 42 -7.00 -5.91 -12.57
N ARG A 43 -7.54 -7.02 -12.06
CA ARG A 43 -7.43 -8.39 -12.57
C ARG A 43 -8.81 -9.05 -12.75
N ASN A 44 -9.87 -8.25 -12.81
CA ASN A 44 -11.28 -8.69 -12.88
C ASN A 44 -11.70 -9.53 -11.66
N SER A 45 -11.17 -9.21 -10.48
CA SER A 45 -11.60 -9.83 -9.23
C SER A 45 -12.87 -9.18 -8.69
N ASN A 46 -13.72 -9.96 -8.01
CA ASN A 46 -14.85 -9.43 -7.25
C ASN A 46 -14.41 -8.81 -5.90
N THR A 47 -13.14 -9.00 -5.53
CA THR A 47 -12.54 -8.51 -4.29
C THR A 47 -11.41 -7.55 -4.60
N VAL A 48 -11.39 -6.41 -3.90
CA VAL A 48 -10.26 -5.48 -3.89
C VAL A 48 -9.61 -5.43 -2.51
N LYS A 49 -8.28 -5.49 -2.47
CA LYS A 49 -7.48 -5.24 -1.26
C LYS A 49 -6.96 -3.80 -1.30
N VAL A 50 -7.25 -3.04 -0.26
CA VAL A 50 -6.95 -1.62 -0.14
C VAL A 50 -5.84 -1.43 0.89
N PHE A 51 -4.71 -0.88 0.45
CA PHE A 51 -3.55 -0.58 1.30
C PHE A 51 -3.41 0.92 1.50
N GLU A 52 -3.03 1.35 2.71
CA GLU A 52 -2.80 2.77 2.98
C GLU A 52 -1.61 3.33 2.18
N GLY A 53 -0.47 2.62 2.22
CA GLY A 53 0.73 2.97 1.47
C GLY A 53 1.25 1.83 0.59
N PHE A 54 2.12 2.17 -0.36
CA PHE A 54 2.68 1.15 -1.26
C PHE A 54 3.66 0.21 -0.56
N MET A 55 4.26 0.62 0.56
CA MET A 55 5.13 -0.26 1.36
C MET A 55 4.33 -1.38 2.02
N ASP A 56 3.10 -1.11 2.45
CA ASP A 56 2.19 -2.12 2.99
C ASP A 56 1.80 -3.12 1.91
N PHE A 57 1.49 -2.62 0.71
CA PHE A 57 1.26 -3.48 -0.46
C PHE A 57 2.47 -4.37 -0.78
N LEU A 58 3.69 -3.83 -0.82
CA LEU A 58 4.89 -4.64 -1.06
C LEU A 58 5.14 -5.66 0.06
N SER A 59 4.79 -5.31 1.30
CA SER A 59 4.88 -6.23 2.44
C SER A 59 3.89 -7.37 2.29
N TYR A 60 2.65 -7.07 1.87
CA TYR A 60 1.64 -8.09 1.55
C TYR A 60 2.12 -9.07 0.49
N VAL A 61 2.65 -8.56 -0.64
CA VAL A 61 3.18 -9.40 -1.73
C VAL A 61 4.34 -10.27 -1.23
N THR A 62 5.18 -9.74 -0.35
CA THR A 62 6.31 -10.48 0.24
C THR A 62 5.84 -11.63 1.14
N VAL A 63 4.75 -11.43 1.88
CA VAL A 63 4.23 -12.39 2.87
C VAL A 63 3.46 -13.52 2.21
N GLU A 64 2.63 -13.20 1.22
CA GLU A 64 1.83 -14.20 0.51
C GLU A 64 2.69 -15.16 -0.33
N ASP A 65 3.94 -14.77 -0.64
CA ASP A 65 4.84 -15.46 -1.58
C ASP A 65 4.13 -15.81 -2.90
N LYS A 66 3.14 -15.01 -3.27
CA LYS A 66 2.29 -15.20 -4.45
C LYS A 66 2.35 -13.97 -5.31
N PHE A 67 3.01 -14.14 -6.45
CA PHE A 67 2.89 -13.24 -7.59
C PHE A 67 2.58 -14.06 -8.84
N PRO A 68 1.58 -13.66 -9.65
CA PRO A 68 0.75 -12.47 -9.51
C PRO A 68 -0.27 -12.58 -8.37
N VAL A 69 -0.58 -11.45 -7.74
CA VAL A 69 -1.69 -11.34 -6.79
C VAL A 69 -3.00 -11.56 -7.55
N LEU A 70 -3.86 -12.45 -7.04
CA LEU A 70 -5.11 -12.85 -7.69
C LEU A 70 -6.27 -11.84 -7.53
N HIS A 71 -6.15 -10.95 -6.55
CA HIS A 71 -7.16 -9.95 -6.24
C HIS A 71 -6.83 -8.60 -6.87
N ASP A 72 -7.86 -7.79 -7.08
CA ASP A 72 -7.66 -6.39 -7.47
C ASP A 72 -7.00 -5.66 -6.29
N ILE A 73 -6.14 -4.70 -6.61
CA ILE A 73 -5.39 -3.94 -5.60
C ILE A 73 -5.66 -2.46 -5.77
N MET A 74 -5.86 -1.78 -4.65
CA MET A 74 -5.81 -0.33 -4.56
C MET A 74 -4.80 0.06 -3.50
N VAL A 75 -3.86 0.92 -3.85
CA VAL A 75 -2.96 1.58 -2.91
C VAL A 75 -3.40 3.03 -2.80
N LEU A 76 -3.85 3.46 -1.62
CA LEU A 76 -4.37 4.81 -1.41
C LEU A 76 -3.31 5.89 -1.59
N ASN A 77 -2.05 5.58 -1.24
CA ASN A 77 -0.97 6.56 -1.16
C ASN A 77 -1.27 7.66 -0.11
N GLY A 78 -1.86 7.22 1.00
CA GLY A 78 -2.30 8.04 2.12
C GLY A 78 -3.82 8.13 2.23
N THR A 79 -4.30 8.19 3.47
CA THR A 79 -5.71 8.19 3.87
C THR A 79 -6.58 9.26 3.21
N GLY A 80 -6.00 10.41 2.84
CA GLY A 80 -6.71 11.48 2.12
C GLY A 80 -7.29 11.08 0.75
N GLN A 81 -6.91 9.92 0.21
CA GLN A 81 -7.44 9.38 -1.04
C GLN A 81 -8.64 8.44 -0.86
N PHE A 82 -8.98 8.05 0.38
CA PHE A 82 -10.05 7.08 0.64
C PHE A 82 -11.42 7.57 0.16
N GLU A 83 -11.83 8.78 0.55
CA GLU A 83 -13.12 9.34 0.16
C GLU A 83 -13.29 9.46 -1.35
N LYS A 84 -12.23 9.89 -2.06
CA LYS A 84 -12.22 9.97 -3.52
C LYS A 84 -12.30 8.61 -4.20
N SER A 85 -11.89 7.55 -3.50
CA SER A 85 -11.85 6.19 -4.02
C SER A 85 -13.16 5.43 -3.82
N LYS A 86 -14.09 5.92 -2.98
CA LYS A 86 -15.37 5.25 -2.70
C LYS A 86 -16.14 4.85 -3.97
N PRO A 87 -16.31 5.70 -5.00
CA PRO A 87 -17.02 5.31 -6.23
C PRO A 87 -16.39 4.10 -6.94
N PHE A 88 -15.06 3.97 -6.89
CA PHE A 88 -14.36 2.80 -7.42
C PHE A 88 -14.61 1.56 -6.56
N LEU A 89 -14.57 1.70 -5.23
CA LEU A 89 -14.79 0.62 -4.27
C LEU A 89 -16.22 0.08 -4.31
N GLU A 90 -17.20 0.89 -4.71
CA GLU A 90 -18.60 0.46 -4.84
C GLU A 90 -18.81 -0.69 -5.85
N ARG A 91 -17.91 -0.85 -6.81
CA ARG A 91 -17.99 -1.89 -7.85
C ARG A 91 -17.68 -3.30 -7.34
N TYR A 92 -17.09 -3.42 -6.16
CA TYR A 92 -16.60 -4.68 -5.62
C TYR A 92 -17.59 -5.30 -4.65
N LYS A 93 -17.66 -6.64 -4.64
CA LYS A 93 -18.46 -7.40 -3.67
C LYS A 93 -17.81 -7.40 -2.28
N THR A 94 -16.48 -7.37 -2.25
CA THR A 94 -15.70 -7.36 -1.01
C THR A 94 -14.55 -6.37 -1.11
N VAL A 95 -14.38 -5.57 -0.06
CA VAL A 95 -13.32 -4.58 0.07
C VAL A 95 -12.55 -4.87 1.36
N GLU A 96 -11.35 -5.42 1.23
CA GLU A 96 -10.48 -5.70 2.37
C GLU A 96 -9.59 -4.49 2.67
N LEU A 97 -9.64 -3.99 3.91
CA LEU A 97 -8.93 -2.79 4.35
C LEU A 97 -7.69 -3.15 5.16
N TYR A 98 -6.52 -2.83 4.62
CA TYR A 98 -5.20 -2.92 5.24
C TYR A 98 -4.70 -1.49 5.52
N LEU A 99 -5.35 -0.83 6.48
CA LEU A 99 -5.05 0.56 6.89
C LEU A 99 -4.30 0.61 8.22
N ASP A 100 -3.56 1.69 8.46
CA ASP A 100 -2.71 1.81 9.65
C ASP A 100 -3.55 1.70 10.93
N ASN A 101 -2.99 1.07 11.97
CA ASN A 101 -3.56 0.98 13.32
C ASN A 101 -3.41 2.32 14.09
N ASP A 102 -3.46 3.45 13.39
CA ASP A 102 -3.40 4.80 13.95
C ASP A 102 -4.82 5.41 14.08
N PRO A 103 -5.00 6.59 14.74
CA PRO A 103 -6.32 7.20 14.89
C PRO A 103 -7.04 7.49 13.56
N THR A 104 -6.31 7.79 12.48
CA THR A 104 -6.87 8.15 11.18
C THR A 104 -7.32 6.92 10.41
N GLY A 105 -6.45 5.91 10.30
CA GLY A 105 -6.76 4.61 9.69
C GLY A 105 -7.92 3.93 10.41
N ASN A 106 -7.89 3.88 11.75
CA ASN A 106 -8.99 3.32 12.56
C ASN A 106 -10.33 4.05 12.33
N LYS A 107 -10.32 5.37 12.22
CA LYS A 107 -11.54 6.16 11.94
C LYS A 107 -12.12 5.83 10.57
N ILE A 108 -11.27 5.72 9.55
CA ILE A 108 -11.69 5.36 8.19
C ILE A 108 -12.27 3.95 8.17
N THR A 109 -11.57 2.98 8.74
CA THR A 109 -12.03 1.59 8.83
C THR A 109 -13.38 1.52 9.52
N HIS A 110 -13.53 2.15 10.69
CA HIS A 110 -14.80 2.17 11.43
C HIS A 110 -15.96 2.75 10.63
N ASN A 111 -15.74 3.87 9.93
CA ASN A 111 -16.77 4.50 9.10
C ASN A 111 -17.15 3.63 7.89
N ALA A 112 -16.18 2.95 7.28
CA ALA A 112 -16.42 2.04 6.16
C ALA A 112 -17.21 0.79 6.59
N LEU A 113 -16.84 0.17 7.71
CA LEU A 113 -17.57 -0.97 8.27
C LEU A 113 -19.02 -0.63 8.60
N LYS A 114 -19.27 0.59 9.09
CA LYS A 114 -20.62 1.08 9.36
C LYS A 114 -21.45 1.36 8.10
N SER A 115 -20.81 1.70 6.99
CA SER A 115 -21.54 2.09 5.78
C SER A 115 -22.02 0.88 4.96
N SER A 116 -21.28 -0.24 4.99
CA SER A 116 -21.66 -1.44 4.25
C SER A 116 -20.94 -2.69 4.76
N PRO A 117 -21.61 -3.87 4.78
CA PRO A 117 -20.97 -5.13 5.15
C PRO A 117 -19.93 -5.62 4.14
N LYS A 118 -19.79 -4.96 2.97
CA LYS A 118 -18.75 -5.31 1.98
C LYS A 118 -17.33 -5.04 2.48
N PHE A 119 -17.19 -4.10 3.42
CA PHE A 119 -15.90 -3.69 3.96
C PHE A 119 -15.48 -4.66 5.06
N VAL A 120 -14.21 -5.09 5.00
CA VAL A 120 -13.62 -6.02 5.96
C VAL A 120 -12.36 -5.41 6.54
N ASP A 121 -12.26 -5.35 7.86
CA ASP A 121 -11.06 -4.89 8.56
C ASP A 121 -10.02 -6.01 8.65
N CYS A 122 -8.91 -5.84 7.94
CA CYS A 122 -7.78 -6.76 7.93
C CYS A 122 -6.64 -6.31 8.86
N SER A 123 -6.80 -5.20 9.60
CA SER A 123 -5.76 -4.65 10.47
C SER A 123 -5.34 -5.58 11.61
N LYS A 124 -6.23 -6.50 11.99
CA LYS A 124 -5.99 -7.54 12.99
C LYS A 124 -4.83 -8.47 12.62
N LEU A 125 -4.52 -8.64 11.33
CA LEU A 125 -3.45 -9.53 10.86
C LEU A 125 -2.05 -9.09 11.33
N TYR A 126 -1.86 -7.79 11.51
CA TYR A 126 -0.58 -7.18 11.87
C TYR A 126 -0.62 -6.46 13.22
N ARG A 127 -1.66 -6.67 14.04
CA ARG A 127 -1.60 -6.22 15.44
C ARG A 127 -0.53 -7.02 16.21
N PRO A 128 0.20 -6.38 17.15
CA PRO A 128 0.01 -5.03 17.67
C PRO A 128 0.77 -3.90 16.91
N TYR A 129 1.31 -4.16 15.73
CA TYR A 129 2.11 -3.18 14.97
C TYR A 129 1.23 -2.16 14.24
N ASN A 130 1.80 -0.99 13.91
CA ASN A 130 1.06 0.09 13.26
C ASN A 130 0.62 -0.32 11.86
N ASP A 131 1.52 -0.85 11.06
CA ASP A 131 1.27 -1.19 9.66
C ASP A 131 1.85 -2.57 9.29
N LEU A 132 1.50 -3.06 8.09
CA LEU A 132 1.89 -4.39 7.63
C LEU A 132 3.41 -4.49 7.40
N ASN A 133 4.04 -3.39 7.01
CA ASN A 133 5.48 -3.31 6.81
C ASN A 133 6.25 -3.41 8.13
N GLU A 134 5.80 -2.71 9.18
CA GLU A 134 6.36 -2.80 10.53
C GLU A 134 6.25 -4.24 11.07
N TRP A 135 5.08 -4.86 10.93
CA TRP A 135 4.90 -6.27 11.31
C TRP A 135 5.87 -7.19 10.56
N LEU A 136 6.04 -7.00 9.25
CA LEU A 136 6.94 -7.82 8.44
C LEU A 136 8.41 -7.68 8.88
N ILE A 137 8.86 -6.46 9.14
CA ILE A 137 10.22 -6.18 9.64
C ILE A 137 10.43 -6.86 10.99
N MET A 138 9.46 -6.72 11.91
CA MET A 138 9.56 -7.24 13.27
C MET A 138 9.44 -8.76 13.36
N LYS A 139 8.70 -9.40 12.44
CA LYS A 139 8.66 -10.87 12.32
C LYS A 139 9.95 -11.47 11.79
N GLY A 140 10.96 -10.64 11.47
CA GLY A 140 12.28 -11.10 11.12
C GLY A 140 12.25 -11.83 9.79
N PHE A 141 11.63 -11.25 8.76
CA PHE A 141 11.83 -11.69 7.39
C PHE A 141 13.32 -11.61 7.08
N SER A 142 14.03 -12.70 7.38
CA SER A 142 15.43 -12.84 7.12
C SER A 142 15.57 -12.72 5.61
N ARG A 143 16.35 -11.73 5.16
CA ARG A 143 16.91 -11.77 3.81
C ARG A 143 17.53 -13.16 3.68
N LYS A 144 16.87 -14.11 3.00
CA LYS A 144 17.61 -15.14 2.28
C LYS A 144 18.55 -14.32 1.41
N SER A 145 19.82 -14.32 1.78
CA SER A 145 20.87 -13.53 1.17
C SER A 145 20.74 -13.69 -0.33
N LYS A 146 20.35 -12.62 -1.03
CA LYS A 146 20.58 -12.55 -2.46
C LYS A 146 22.09 -12.57 -2.61
N GLN A 147 22.60 -13.75 -2.93
CA GLN A 147 23.87 -13.96 -3.60
C GLN A 147 24.10 -12.79 -4.55
N ALA A 148 25.25 -12.13 -4.39
CA ALA A 148 25.59 -10.93 -5.13
C ALA A 148 25.31 -11.13 -6.63
N LEU A 149 24.41 -10.33 -7.20
CA LEU A 149 24.50 -10.05 -8.62
C LEU A 149 25.81 -9.27 -8.80
N LYS A 150 26.86 -9.99 -9.16
CA LYS A 150 27.98 -9.41 -9.90
C LYS A 150 27.39 -8.97 -11.24
N LEU A 151 27.30 -7.66 -11.44
CA LEU A 151 27.28 -7.07 -12.78
C LEU A 151 28.67 -7.25 -13.40
#